data_AF-A0A819W453-F1
#
_entry.id   AF-A0A819W453-F1
#
_cell.length_a   1.000
_cell.length_b   1.000
_cell.length_c   1.000
_cell.angle_alpha   90.00
_cell.angle_beta   90.00
_cell.angle_gamma   90.00
#
_symmetry.space_group_name_H-M   'P 1'
#
loop_
_entity.id
_entity.type
_entity.pdbx_description
1 polymer ?
#
loop_
_entity_poly.entity_id
_entity_poly.type
_entity_poly.pdbx_seq_one_letter_code
_entity_poly.pdbx_strand_id
1 'polypeptide(L)'
;KERIELARSDLNGKHMKDFLPQHIDHQNSQAFGQADLERLIQHASKDLDEIDRKREQQFKEYEMRKEYERRTKLTEMNEEERKKSEALHQEAMEKKKNHPKVNHPGSVDQMQEVWEDVDHLEAQQFNPKSFFQLHDINGDGLLDEGEIEAIMLKEAEKVHDNTPEADPVEKQEEMDRMREHVMKEFDKNNDRMLSYEEFQHGINGKEARNDQGWQSLEDSTVYSDQEFQSFSEQLAHVPTPDSPHPNNPASGNQVPSPQEQKHVPRAPPSVNSH
;
A
#
# COMPACT_ATOMS: atom_id res chain seq x y z
N LYS A 1 -9.66 9.75 32.46
CA LYS A 1 -10.72 9.70 33.50
C LYS A 1 -12.06 10.16 32.93
N GLU A 2 -12.14 11.29 32.24
CA GLU A 2 -13.37 11.75 31.55
C GLU A 2 -13.92 10.78 30.47
N ARG A 3 -13.06 10.13 29.67
CA ARG A 3 -13.53 9.13 28.69
C ARG A 3 -14.19 7.89 29.32
N ILE A 4 -13.78 7.52 30.54
CA ILE A 4 -14.36 6.39 31.29
C ILE A 4 -15.68 6.79 31.94
N GLU A 5 -15.81 8.06 32.31
CA GLU A 5 -17.01 8.61 32.94
C GLU A 5 -18.13 8.85 31.91
N LEU A 6 -17.78 9.26 30.68
CA LEU A 6 -18.72 9.37 29.56
C LEU A 6 -19.26 8.00 29.10
N ALA A 7 -18.49 6.92 29.26
CA ALA A 7 -18.93 5.56 28.94
C ALA A 7 -19.92 4.98 29.97
N ARG A 8 -20.00 5.56 31.17
CA ARG A 8 -20.88 5.07 32.25
C ARG A 8 -22.33 5.55 32.13
N SER A 9 -22.61 6.61 31.38
CA SER A 9 -23.95 7.20 31.33
C SER A 9 -24.91 6.55 30.32
N ASP A 10 -24.43 5.75 29.35
CA ASP A 10 -25.28 5.35 28.22
C ASP A 10 -25.25 3.88 27.73
N LEU A 11 -24.52 2.95 28.35
CA LEU A 11 -24.34 1.63 27.71
C LEU A 11 -24.77 0.45 28.59
N ASN A 12 -25.88 -0.17 28.18
CA ASN A 12 -26.12 -1.60 28.32
C ASN A 12 -24.79 -2.35 28.12
N GLY A 13 -24.40 -3.21 29.06
CA GLY A 13 -23.06 -3.85 29.15
C GLY A 13 -22.55 -4.64 27.93
N LYS A 14 -23.32 -4.69 26.83
CA LYS A 14 -22.90 -5.21 25.52
C LYS A 14 -21.94 -4.28 24.77
N HIS A 15 -22.05 -2.97 24.95
CA HIS A 15 -21.27 -1.99 24.16
C HIS A 15 -20.04 -1.43 24.88
N MET A 16 -19.88 -1.64 26.20
CA MET A 16 -18.68 -1.17 26.91
C MET A 16 -17.38 -1.82 26.39
N LYS A 17 -17.45 -3.02 25.82
CA LYS A 17 -16.31 -3.71 25.21
C LYS A 17 -15.78 -2.97 23.96
N ASP A 18 -16.65 -2.22 23.28
CA ASP A 18 -16.31 -1.51 22.05
C ASP A 18 -15.52 -0.22 22.33
N PHE A 19 -15.59 0.30 23.56
CA PHE A 19 -14.91 1.55 23.98
C PHE A 19 -13.68 1.34 24.85
N LEU A 20 -13.43 0.10 25.30
CA LEU A 20 -12.29 -0.23 26.14
C LEU A 20 -11.12 -0.74 25.28
N PRO A 21 -9.87 -0.30 25.53
CA PRO A 21 -8.69 -0.83 24.84
C PRO A 21 -8.64 -2.36 24.96
N GLN A 22 -8.77 -3.07 23.84
CA GLN A 22 -8.89 -4.53 23.84
C GLN A 22 -7.59 -5.23 24.26
N HIS A 23 -6.46 -4.54 24.17
CA HIS A 23 -5.15 -5.07 24.52
C HIS A 23 -4.80 -5.00 26.01
N ILE A 24 -5.59 -4.31 26.85
CA ILE A 24 -5.30 -4.13 28.28
C ILE A 24 -6.17 -5.07 29.14
N ASP A 25 -5.59 -5.72 30.13
CA ASP A 25 -6.33 -6.42 31.18
C ASP A 25 -7.02 -5.44 32.13
N HIS A 26 -8.33 -5.25 31.90
CA HIS A 26 -9.17 -4.38 32.73
C HIS A 26 -9.42 -4.93 34.14
N GLN A 27 -9.13 -6.21 34.41
CA GLN A 27 -9.20 -6.79 35.76
C GLN A 27 -7.94 -6.52 36.59
N ASN A 28 -6.82 -6.20 35.94
CA ASN A 28 -5.55 -5.82 36.58
C ASN A 28 -5.03 -4.47 36.07
N SER A 29 -5.88 -3.43 36.15
CA SER A 29 -5.59 -2.07 35.67
C SER A 29 -4.38 -1.33 36.28
N GLN A 30 -3.65 -1.95 37.23
CA GLN A 30 -2.56 -1.31 37.97
C GLN A 30 -1.18 -1.52 37.34
N ALA A 31 -1.02 -2.45 36.39
CA ALA A 31 0.24 -2.68 35.69
C ALA A 31 0.01 -3.22 34.28
N PHE A 32 0.79 -2.72 33.32
CA PHE A 32 0.87 -3.29 31.97
C PHE A 32 1.88 -4.43 31.98
N GLY A 33 1.41 -5.66 31.74
CA GLY A 33 2.23 -6.87 31.78
C GLY A 33 2.60 -7.39 30.39
N GLN A 34 3.39 -8.47 30.36
CA GLN A 34 3.77 -9.16 29.12
C GLN A 34 2.54 -9.58 28.29
N ALA A 35 1.49 -10.10 28.93
CA ALA A 35 0.27 -10.51 28.24
C ALA A 35 -0.49 -9.32 27.60
N ASP A 36 -0.38 -8.12 28.16
CA ASP A 36 -0.98 -6.92 27.56
C ASP A 36 -0.16 -6.45 26.36
N LEU A 37 1.17 -6.58 26.43
CA LEU A 37 2.07 -6.33 25.29
C LEU A 37 1.79 -7.29 24.13
N GLU A 38 1.67 -8.58 24.39
CA GLU A 38 1.35 -9.58 23.37
C GLU A 38 0.01 -9.27 22.69
N ARG A 39 -1.03 -8.89 23.45
CA ARG A 39 -2.31 -8.47 22.87
C ARG A 39 -2.22 -7.17 22.10
N LEU A 40 -1.37 -6.23 22.53
CA LEU A 40 -1.15 -4.97 21.83
C LEU A 40 -0.52 -5.20 20.47
N ILE A 41 0.53 -6.03 20.41
CA ILE A 41 1.19 -6.41 19.15
C ILE A 41 0.17 -7.10 18.23
N GLN A 42 -0.55 -8.11 18.72
CA GLN A 42 -1.57 -8.79 17.92
C GLN A 42 -2.69 -7.88 17.42
N HIS A 43 -3.08 -6.87 18.20
CA HIS A 43 -4.08 -5.90 17.77
C HIS A 43 -3.52 -4.96 16.71
N ALA A 44 -2.29 -4.47 16.90
CA ALA A 44 -1.62 -3.62 15.92
C ALA A 44 -1.43 -4.35 14.58
N SER A 45 -0.97 -5.61 14.60
CA SER A 45 -0.87 -6.44 13.39
C SER A 45 -2.21 -6.55 12.66
N LYS A 46 -3.31 -6.81 13.38
CA LYS A 46 -4.66 -6.88 12.79
C LYS A 46 -5.13 -5.55 12.21
N ASP A 47 -4.82 -4.44 12.87
CA ASP A 47 -5.17 -3.11 12.36
C ASP A 47 -4.44 -2.86 11.02
N LEU A 48 -3.20 -3.33 10.91
CA LEU A 48 -2.40 -3.19 9.71
C LEU A 48 -2.85 -4.15 8.60
N ASP A 49 -3.23 -5.39 8.92
CA ASP A 49 -3.88 -6.30 7.96
C ASP A 49 -5.16 -5.68 7.37
N GLU A 50 -5.91 -4.92 8.19
CA GLU A 50 -7.11 -4.22 7.71
C GLU A 50 -6.76 -3.02 6.82
N ILE A 51 -5.63 -2.36 7.07
CA ILE A 51 -5.09 -1.33 6.17
C ILE A 51 -4.72 -1.97 4.82
N ASP A 52 -4.03 -3.12 4.83
CA ASP A 52 -3.66 -3.86 3.62
C ASP A 52 -4.91 -4.28 2.81
N ARG A 53 -5.93 -4.84 3.47
CA ARG A 53 -7.21 -5.17 2.79
C ARG A 53 -7.90 -3.95 2.18
N LYS A 54 -7.88 -2.82 2.88
CA LYS A 54 -8.50 -1.59 2.39
C LYS A 54 -7.73 -1.03 1.21
N ARG A 55 -6.41 -1.08 1.26
CA ARG A 55 -5.48 -0.71 0.18
C ARG A 55 -5.75 -1.56 -1.07
N GLU A 56 -5.84 -2.88 -0.96
CA GLU A 56 -6.21 -3.77 -2.07
C GLU A 56 -7.58 -3.39 -2.70
N GLN A 57 -8.58 -3.08 -1.87
CA GLN A 57 -9.89 -2.65 -2.36
C GLN A 57 -9.81 -1.31 -3.10
N GLN A 58 -9.03 -0.36 -2.57
CA GLN A 58 -8.82 0.94 -3.21
C GLN A 58 -8.09 0.80 -4.54
N PHE A 59 -7.07 -0.07 -4.63
CA PHE A 59 -6.37 -0.35 -5.87
C PHE A 59 -7.30 -1.01 -6.90
N LYS A 60 -8.15 -1.95 -6.47
CA LYS A 60 -9.17 -2.54 -7.34
C LYS A 60 -10.13 -1.49 -7.91
N GLU A 61 -10.63 -0.60 -7.07
CA GLU A 61 -11.49 0.51 -7.51
C GLU A 61 -10.77 1.49 -8.43
N TYR A 62 -9.48 1.75 -8.18
CA TYR A 62 -8.62 2.57 -9.02
C TYR A 62 -8.52 2.01 -10.44
N GLU A 63 -8.17 0.73 -10.57
CA GLU A 63 -8.05 0.05 -11.86
C GLU A 63 -9.40 -0.03 -12.60
N MET A 64 -10.50 -0.33 -11.90
CA MET A 64 -11.84 -0.30 -12.50
C MET A 64 -12.23 1.10 -12.98
N ARG A 65 -11.85 2.16 -12.25
CA ARG A 65 -12.14 3.54 -12.66
C ARG A 65 -11.37 3.95 -13.90
N LYS A 66 -10.08 3.61 -13.97
CA LYS A 66 -9.22 3.86 -15.12
C LYS A 66 -9.78 3.20 -16.38
N GLU A 67 -10.24 1.94 -16.27
CA GLU A 67 -10.88 1.25 -17.38
C GLU A 67 -12.26 1.85 -17.75
N TYR A 68 -13.06 2.27 -16.77
CA TYR A 68 -14.35 2.94 -17.02
C TYR A 68 -14.18 4.27 -17.77
N GLU A 69 -13.23 5.10 -17.35
CA GLU A 69 -12.91 6.37 -18.01
C GLU A 69 -12.39 6.14 -19.43
N ARG A 70 -11.53 5.14 -19.62
CA ARG A 70 -11.04 4.74 -20.95
C ARG A 70 -12.20 4.35 -21.86
N ARG A 71 -13.10 3.47 -21.41
CA ARG A 71 -14.27 3.02 -22.19
C ARG A 71 -15.20 4.18 -22.51
N THR A 72 -15.50 5.03 -21.53
CA THR A 72 -16.37 6.21 -21.72
C THR A 72 -15.78 7.14 -22.78
N LYS A 73 -14.49 7.46 -22.68
CA LYS A 73 -13.79 8.30 -23.65
C LYS A 73 -13.83 7.72 -25.07
N LEU A 74 -13.71 6.40 -25.22
CA LEU A 74 -13.82 5.75 -26.53
C LEU A 74 -15.23 5.85 -27.14
N THR A 75 -16.29 5.97 -26.33
CA THR A 75 -17.65 6.17 -26.84
C THR A 75 -17.89 7.58 -27.39
N GLU A 76 -17.13 8.57 -26.92
CA GLU A 76 -17.23 9.97 -27.35
C GLU A 76 -16.38 10.29 -28.59
N MET A 77 -15.43 9.42 -28.94
CA MET A 77 -14.50 9.57 -30.06
C MET A 77 -15.12 9.15 -31.39
N ASN A 78 -14.62 9.74 -32.49
CA ASN A 78 -14.92 9.23 -33.83
C ASN A 78 -14.13 7.95 -34.15
N GLU A 79 -14.43 7.29 -35.28
CA GLU A 79 -13.83 6.01 -35.64
C GLU A 79 -12.31 6.03 -35.78
N GLU A 80 -11.75 7.10 -36.36
CA GLU A 80 -10.31 7.24 -36.56
C GLU A 80 -9.58 7.46 -35.23
N GLU A 81 -10.14 8.33 -34.38
CA GLU A 81 -9.63 8.61 -33.04
C GLU A 81 -9.70 7.37 -32.14
N ARG A 82 -10.81 6.64 -32.18
CA ARG A 82 -11.03 5.40 -31.42
C ARG A 82 -9.98 4.36 -31.77
N LYS A 83 -9.78 4.08 -33.06
CA LYS A 83 -8.77 3.13 -33.54
C LYS A 83 -7.35 3.53 -33.13
N LYS A 84 -7.03 4.83 -33.18
CA LYS A 84 -5.73 5.35 -32.74
C LYS A 84 -5.54 5.18 -31.22
N SER A 85 -6.57 5.49 -30.42
CA SER A 85 -6.53 5.37 -28.96
C SER A 85 -6.38 3.91 -28.52
N GLU A 86 -7.08 2.99 -29.18
CA GLU A 86 -6.97 1.55 -28.92
C GLU A 86 -5.58 1.02 -29.27
N ALA A 87 -5.01 1.44 -30.41
CA ALA A 87 -3.65 1.06 -30.80
C ALA A 87 -2.60 1.56 -29.80
N LEU A 88 -2.70 2.82 -29.35
CA LEU A 88 -1.79 3.38 -28.34
C LEU A 88 -1.91 2.64 -26.99
N HIS A 89 -3.14 2.30 -26.58
CA HIS A 89 -3.36 1.55 -25.36
C HIS A 89 -2.76 0.15 -25.45
N GLN A 90 -2.98 -0.55 -26.56
CA GLN A 90 -2.40 -1.87 -26.80
C GLN A 90 -0.85 -1.81 -26.80
N GLU A 91 -0.25 -0.81 -27.46
CA GLU A 91 1.20 -0.62 -27.44
C GLU A 91 1.72 -0.35 -26.02
N ALA A 92 0.99 0.44 -25.22
CA ALA A 92 1.34 0.67 -23.82
C ALA A 92 1.29 -0.64 -22.99
N MET A 93 0.22 -1.43 -23.13
CA MET A 93 0.10 -2.72 -22.44
C MET A 93 1.20 -3.71 -22.86
N GLU A 94 1.55 -3.75 -24.14
CA GLU A 94 2.64 -4.60 -24.64
C GLU A 94 4.00 -4.17 -24.09
N LYS A 95 4.25 -2.85 -23.97
CA LYS A 95 5.47 -2.33 -23.35
C LYS A 95 5.55 -2.73 -21.88
N LYS A 96 4.46 -2.58 -21.12
CA LYS A 96 4.43 -2.95 -19.71
C LYS A 96 4.66 -4.44 -19.46
N LYS A 97 4.12 -5.31 -20.33
CA LYS A 97 4.36 -6.77 -20.28
C LYS A 97 5.78 -7.16 -20.66
N ASN A 98 6.49 -6.30 -21.39
CA ASN A 98 7.85 -6.56 -21.81
C ASN A 98 8.85 -6.08 -20.76
N HIS A 99 8.85 -6.77 -19.61
CA HIS A 99 9.80 -6.55 -18.54
C HIS A 99 10.80 -7.72 -18.41
N PRO A 100 11.99 -7.50 -17.82
CA PRO A 100 12.88 -8.59 -17.43
C PRO A 100 12.19 -9.56 -16.46
N LYS A 101 12.70 -10.80 -16.35
CA LYS A 101 12.22 -11.74 -15.34
C LYS A 101 12.33 -11.10 -13.95
N VAL A 102 11.21 -11.09 -13.23
CA VAL A 102 11.13 -10.70 -11.83
C VAL A 102 11.27 -11.96 -11.00
N ASN A 103 12.19 -11.97 -10.05
CA ASN A 103 12.37 -13.11 -9.17
C ASN A 103 11.23 -13.15 -8.15
N HIS A 104 10.90 -14.34 -7.67
CA HIS A 104 9.92 -14.52 -6.60
C HIS A 104 10.37 -13.78 -5.33
N PRO A 105 9.50 -12.98 -4.68
CA PRO A 105 9.83 -12.27 -3.46
C PRO A 105 10.29 -13.22 -2.35
N GLY A 106 11.44 -12.93 -1.75
CA GLY A 106 12.06 -13.79 -0.74
C GLY A 106 12.79 -15.02 -1.30
N SER A 107 12.97 -15.13 -2.61
CA SER A 107 13.81 -16.18 -3.20
C SER A 107 15.30 -15.93 -3.00
N VAL A 108 16.08 -17.01 -3.02
CA VAL A 108 17.55 -16.93 -2.93
C VAL A 108 18.12 -16.16 -4.12
N ASP A 109 17.56 -16.35 -5.33
CA ASP A 109 17.99 -15.64 -6.53
C ASP A 109 17.80 -14.12 -6.38
N GLN A 110 16.63 -13.70 -5.86
CA GLN A 110 16.33 -12.31 -5.54
C GLN A 110 17.32 -11.72 -4.52
N MET A 111 17.58 -12.43 -3.42
CA MET A 111 18.50 -11.96 -2.38
C MET A 111 19.95 -11.87 -2.87
N GLN A 112 20.39 -12.81 -3.71
CA GLN A 112 21.71 -12.76 -4.35
C GLN A 112 21.84 -11.57 -5.28
N GLU A 113 20.79 -11.26 -6.04
CA GLU A 113 20.78 -10.10 -6.91
C GLU A 113 20.88 -8.78 -6.12
N VAL A 114 20.15 -8.66 -5.00
CA VAL A 114 20.30 -7.51 -4.09
C VAL A 114 21.72 -7.43 -3.53
N TRP A 115 22.26 -8.55 -3.06
CA TRP A 115 23.62 -8.62 -2.51
C TRP A 115 24.70 -8.18 -3.50
N GLU A 116 24.58 -8.60 -4.76
CA GLU A 116 25.57 -8.26 -5.79
C GLU A 116 25.40 -6.83 -6.30
N ASP A 117 24.17 -6.47 -6.66
CA ASP A 117 23.95 -5.25 -7.43
C ASP A 117 23.62 -4.04 -6.57
N VAL A 118 22.97 -4.24 -5.41
CA VAL A 118 22.57 -3.15 -4.50
C VAL A 118 23.62 -2.98 -3.40
N ASP A 119 24.03 -4.07 -2.76
CA ASP A 119 25.03 -4.02 -1.69
C ASP A 119 26.47 -3.94 -2.22
N HIS A 120 26.66 -4.18 -3.52
CA HIS A 120 27.97 -4.18 -4.20
C HIS A 120 28.96 -5.18 -3.60
N LEU A 121 28.46 -6.35 -3.18
CA LEU A 121 29.25 -7.42 -2.58
C LEU A 121 29.49 -8.56 -3.58
N GLU A 122 30.54 -9.36 -3.32
CA GLU A 122 30.89 -10.45 -4.22
C GLU A 122 29.89 -11.61 -4.13
N ALA A 123 29.37 -12.04 -5.28
CA ALA A 123 28.48 -13.18 -5.47
C ALA A 123 28.86 -14.43 -4.64
N GLN A 124 30.14 -14.82 -4.70
CA GLN A 124 30.62 -16.05 -4.07
C GLN A 124 30.65 -15.97 -2.54
N GLN A 125 30.48 -14.77 -1.97
CA GLN A 125 30.46 -14.53 -0.54
C GLN A 125 29.05 -14.45 0.04
N PHE A 126 28.01 -14.62 -0.78
CA PHE A 126 26.63 -14.56 -0.32
C PHE A 126 26.42 -15.47 0.89
N ASN A 127 25.95 -14.87 1.98
CA ASN A 127 25.65 -15.56 3.22
C ASN A 127 24.32 -15.03 3.77
N PRO A 128 23.29 -15.87 3.94
CA PRO A 128 21.97 -15.40 4.38
C PRO A 128 21.98 -14.68 5.74
N LYS A 129 22.88 -15.08 6.65
CA LYS A 129 23.01 -14.40 7.94
C LYS A 129 23.60 -13.00 7.80
N SER A 130 24.64 -12.85 6.97
CA SER A 130 25.20 -11.54 6.68
C SER A 130 24.21 -10.65 5.93
N PHE A 131 23.46 -11.23 4.99
CA PHE A 131 22.39 -10.53 4.28
C PHE A 131 21.33 -9.98 5.23
N PHE A 132 20.81 -10.82 6.14
CA PHE A 132 19.85 -10.41 7.17
C PHE A 132 20.41 -9.26 8.03
N GLN A 133 21.62 -9.41 8.55
CA GLN A 133 22.25 -8.40 9.41
C GLN A 133 22.56 -7.08 8.70
N LEU A 134 22.75 -7.12 7.37
CA LEU A 134 23.01 -5.94 6.57
C LEU A 134 21.74 -5.11 6.34
N HIS A 135 20.59 -5.78 6.26
CA HIS A 135 19.29 -5.17 5.98
C HIS A 135 18.45 -4.92 7.24
N ASP A 136 18.88 -5.42 8.40
CA ASP A 136 18.46 -4.93 9.71
C ASP A 136 19.14 -3.57 9.95
N ILE A 137 18.52 -2.53 9.38
CA ILE A 137 19.07 -1.17 9.31
C ILE A 137 19.13 -0.56 10.71
N ASN A 138 18.12 -0.84 11.53
CA ASN A 138 18.00 -0.29 12.87
C ASN A 138 18.78 -1.10 13.93
N GLY A 139 19.17 -2.35 13.62
CA GLY A 139 19.98 -3.24 14.45
C GLY A 139 19.22 -3.91 15.60
N ASP A 140 17.89 -4.03 15.50
CA ASP A 140 17.04 -4.61 16.55
C ASP A 140 16.89 -6.14 16.45
N GLY A 141 17.47 -6.75 15.40
CA GLY A 141 17.47 -8.18 15.16
C GLY A 141 16.20 -8.71 14.49
N LEU A 142 15.33 -7.82 14.03
CA LEU A 142 14.14 -8.11 13.25
C LEU A 142 14.22 -7.35 11.92
N LEU A 143 13.55 -7.87 10.88
CA LEU A 143 13.30 -7.09 9.66
C LEU A 143 11.85 -6.61 9.70
N ASP A 144 11.66 -5.30 9.71
CA ASP A 144 10.33 -4.70 9.60
C ASP A 144 9.86 -4.59 8.13
N GLU A 145 8.63 -4.13 7.93
CA GLU A 145 8.05 -3.98 6.60
C GLU A 145 8.81 -3.03 5.68
N GLY A 146 9.34 -1.94 6.23
CA GLY A 146 10.09 -0.96 5.43
C GLY A 146 11.42 -1.52 4.99
N GLU A 147 12.08 -2.31 5.84
CA GLU A 147 13.31 -3.02 5.49
C GLU A 147 13.06 -4.10 4.43
N ILE A 148 11.96 -4.85 4.54
CA ILE A 148 11.55 -5.84 3.54
C ILE A 148 11.22 -5.17 2.20
N GLU A 149 10.45 -4.08 2.21
CA GLU A 149 10.14 -3.30 1.01
C GLU A 149 11.41 -2.76 0.33
N ALA A 150 12.39 -2.28 1.10
CA ALA A 150 13.66 -1.82 0.58
C ALA A 150 14.43 -2.93 -0.16
N ILE A 151 14.40 -4.16 0.37
CA ILE A 151 14.98 -5.33 -0.29
C ILE A 151 14.24 -5.64 -1.60
N MET A 152 12.91 -5.50 -1.65
CA MET A 152 12.09 -5.79 -2.83
C MET A 152 12.15 -4.71 -3.92
N LEU A 153 12.59 -3.50 -3.60
CA LEU A 153 12.57 -2.34 -4.51
C LEU A 153 13.16 -2.67 -5.88
N LYS A 154 14.29 -3.38 -5.91
CA LYS A 154 14.95 -3.75 -7.16
C LYS A 154 14.10 -4.67 -8.05
N GLU A 155 13.33 -5.58 -7.47
CA GLU A 155 12.42 -6.44 -8.23
C GLU A 155 11.23 -5.65 -8.78
N ALA A 156 10.65 -4.76 -7.97
CA ALA A 156 9.54 -3.91 -8.40
C ALA A 156 9.94 -2.96 -9.56
N GLU A 157 11.18 -2.46 -9.54
CA GLU A 157 11.72 -1.60 -10.60
C GLU A 157 11.93 -2.31 -11.94
N LYS A 158 11.95 -3.65 -11.98
CA LYS A 158 12.00 -4.39 -13.24
C LYS A 158 10.69 -4.29 -14.01
N VAL A 159 9.55 -4.23 -13.31
CA VAL A 159 8.21 -4.15 -13.91
C VAL A 159 7.79 -2.70 -14.14
N HIS A 160 8.06 -1.85 -13.15
CA HIS A 160 7.64 -0.46 -13.15
C HIS A 160 8.87 0.45 -13.22
N ASP A 161 9.21 0.85 -14.44
CA ASP A 161 10.30 1.79 -14.69
C ASP A 161 10.07 3.12 -13.95
N ASN A 162 11.15 3.80 -13.55
CA ASN A 162 11.09 5.14 -12.92
C ASN A 162 10.81 6.28 -13.93
N THR A 163 10.03 6.03 -14.98
CA THR A 163 9.70 7.04 -16.00
C THR A 163 8.59 7.97 -15.49
N PRO A 164 8.55 9.25 -15.92
CA PRO A 164 7.44 10.15 -15.60
C PRO A 164 6.06 9.65 -16.04
N GLU A 165 6.03 8.75 -17.02
CA GLU A 165 4.83 8.11 -17.54
C GLU A 165 4.38 6.88 -16.74
N ALA A 166 5.22 6.37 -15.84
CA ALA A 166 4.87 5.23 -15.00
C ALA A 166 3.80 5.62 -13.97
N ASP A 167 2.90 4.68 -13.69
CA ASP A 167 1.84 4.87 -12.71
C ASP A 167 2.41 4.62 -11.30
N PRO A 168 2.56 5.66 -10.45
CA PRO A 168 3.14 5.49 -9.12
C PRO A 168 2.25 4.63 -8.20
N VAL A 169 0.94 4.56 -8.48
CA VAL A 169 0.00 3.74 -7.71
C VAL A 169 0.23 2.25 -8.00
N GLU A 170 0.40 1.89 -9.28
CA GLU A 170 0.74 0.50 -9.67
C GLU A 170 2.09 0.07 -9.09
N LYS A 171 3.11 0.94 -9.13
CA LYS A 171 4.43 0.63 -8.56
C LYS A 171 4.34 0.34 -7.06
N GLN A 172 3.62 1.18 -6.31
CA GLN A 172 3.46 0.98 -4.87
C GLN A 172 2.67 -0.30 -4.58
N GLU A 173 1.59 -0.56 -5.33
CA GLU A 173 0.82 -1.79 -5.20
C GLU A 173 1.69 -3.04 -5.45
N GLU A 174 2.55 -3.02 -6.46
CA GLU A 174 3.44 -4.13 -6.74
C GLU A 174 4.40 -4.39 -5.57
N MET A 175 4.98 -3.33 -5.00
CA MET A 175 5.83 -3.44 -3.80
C MET A 175 5.08 -4.02 -2.61
N ASP A 176 3.87 -3.53 -2.35
CA ASP A 176 3.04 -3.99 -1.24
C ASP A 176 2.67 -5.47 -1.42
N ARG A 177 2.30 -5.90 -2.63
CA ARG A 177 2.02 -7.32 -2.95
C ARG A 177 3.24 -8.21 -2.69
N MET A 178 4.44 -7.75 -3.04
CA MET A 178 5.68 -8.48 -2.76
C MET A 178 5.93 -8.57 -1.25
N ARG A 179 5.77 -7.47 -0.50
CA ARG A 179 5.89 -7.46 0.97
C ARG A 179 4.90 -8.43 1.62
N GLU A 180 3.62 -8.31 1.29
CA GLU A 180 2.56 -9.14 1.86
C GLU A 180 2.81 -10.62 1.58
N HIS A 181 3.28 -10.94 0.38
CA HIS A 181 3.68 -12.29 0.01
C HIS A 181 4.83 -12.81 0.88
N VAL A 182 5.90 -12.01 1.07
CA VAL A 182 7.01 -12.39 1.95
C VAL A 182 6.54 -12.59 3.39
N MET A 183 5.75 -11.67 3.94
CA MET A 183 5.23 -11.78 5.30
C MET A 183 4.43 -13.06 5.47
N LYS A 184 3.50 -13.35 4.56
CA LYS A 184 2.71 -14.58 4.60
C LYS A 184 3.55 -15.85 4.56
N GLU A 185 4.63 -15.85 3.79
CA GLU A 185 5.51 -17.02 3.63
C GLU A 185 6.51 -17.17 4.78
N PHE A 186 6.96 -16.08 5.41
CA PHE A 186 8.08 -16.07 6.35
C PHE A 186 7.64 -15.83 7.81
N ASP A 187 6.76 -14.86 8.07
CA ASP A 187 6.27 -14.50 9.40
C ASP A 187 5.34 -15.61 9.92
N LYS A 188 5.77 -16.33 10.97
CA LYS A 188 5.00 -17.45 11.54
C LYS A 188 4.22 -17.04 12.77
N ASN A 189 4.65 -16.01 13.45
CA ASN A 189 4.01 -15.55 14.67
C ASN A 189 2.97 -14.43 14.42
N ASN A 190 2.92 -13.88 13.20
CA ASN A 190 2.07 -12.79 12.72
C ASN A 190 2.25 -11.48 13.51
N ASP A 191 3.48 -11.17 13.91
CA ASP A 191 3.85 -9.89 14.53
C ASP A 191 4.24 -8.81 13.50
N ARG A 192 4.20 -9.15 12.20
CA ARG A 192 4.59 -8.33 11.05
C ARG A 192 6.05 -7.88 11.08
N MET A 193 6.91 -8.69 11.68
CA MET A 193 8.35 -8.55 11.65
C MET A 193 8.95 -9.93 11.37
N LEU A 194 10.15 -9.97 10.78
CA LEU A 194 10.84 -11.23 10.55
C LEU A 194 12.03 -11.37 11.48
N SER A 195 11.95 -12.33 12.38
CA SER A 195 13.12 -12.77 13.13
C SER A 195 14.12 -13.49 12.22
N TYR A 196 15.39 -13.53 12.63
CA TYR A 196 16.39 -14.32 11.90
C TYR A 196 16.01 -15.82 11.78
N GLU A 197 15.30 -16.36 12.77
CA GLU A 197 14.84 -17.75 12.75
C GLU A 197 13.77 -17.99 11.67
N GLU A 198 12.81 -17.08 11.56
CA GLU A 198 11.77 -17.09 10.51
C GLU A 198 12.38 -16.86 9.13
N PHE A 199 13.28 -15.89 9.01
CA PHE A 199 14.05 -15.64 7.81
C PHE A 199 14.79 -16.90 7.36
N GLN A 200 15.55 -17.53 8.26
CA GLN A 200 16.30 -18.74 7.97
C GLN A 200 15.36 -19.91 7.59
N HIS A 201 14.17 -20.00 8.18
CA HIS A 201 13.20 -21.02 7.80
C HIS A 201 12.66 -20.77 6.38
N GLY A 202 12.25 -19.54 6.08
CA GLY A 202 11.68 -19.16 4.79
C GLY A 202 12.65 -19.36 3.62
N ILE A 203 13.91 -18.91 3.75
CA ILE A 203 14.93 -19.11 2.68
C ILE A 203 15.28 -20.58 2.43
N ASN A 204 15.05 -21.45 3.41
CA ASN A 204 15.25 -22.88 3.29
C ASN A 204 14.03 -23.60 2.71
N GLY A 205 12.92 -22.86 2.55
CA GLY A 205 11.69 -23.29 1.92
C GLY A 205 11.87 -23.64 0.45
N LYS A 206 10.87 -24.35 -0.08
CA LYS A 206 10.93 -24.89 -1.45
C LYS A 206 10.79 -23.79 -2.49
N GLU A 207 9.90 -22.82 -2.26
CA GLU A 207 9.66 -21.68 -3.14
C GLU A 207 10.90 -20.77 -3.19
N ALA A 208 11.51 -20.49 -2.04
CA ALA A 208 12.71 -19.66 -1.98
C ALA A 208 13.90 -20.25 -2.76
N ARG A 209 14.02 -21.58 -2.81
CA ARG A 209 15.10 -22.29 -3.53
C ARG A 209 14.79 -22.60 -4.99
N ASN A 210 13.52 -22.53 -5.40
CA ASN A 210 13.10 -22.85 -6.76
C ASN A 210 12.29 -21.69 -7.31
N ASP A 211 13.00 -20.62 -7.66
CA ASP A 211 12.38 -19.41 -8.16
C ASP A 211 11.59 -19.66 -9.46
N GLN A 212 10.26 -19.65 -9.36
CA GLN A 212 9.35 -19.72 -10.50
C GLN A 212 9.11 -18.36 -11.16
N GLY A 213 9.70 -17.30 -10.60
CA GLY A 213 9.42 -15.91 -10.93
C GLY A 213 8.18 -15.38 -10.20
N TRP A 214 8.03 -14.06 -10.29
CA TRP A 214 6.88 -13.33 -9.79
C TRP A 214 5.88 -12.99 -10.90
N GLN A 215 4.59 -13.09 -10.60
CA GLN A 215 3.52 -12.67 -11.50
C GLN A 215 3.16 -11.21 -11.21
N SER A 216 3.55 -10.33 -12.12
CA SER A 216 3.29 -8.90 -12.02
C SER A 216 1.79 -8.58 -12.03
N LEU A 217 1.45 -7.34 -11.69
CA LEU A 217 0.11 -6.78 -11.84
C LEU A 217 -0.40 -6.90 -13.29
N GLU A 218 0.48 -6.76 -14.28
CA GLU A 218 0.14 -6.80 -15.71
C GLU A 218 -0.20 -8.22 -16.22
N ASP A 219 0.27 -9.25 -15.49
CA ASP A 219 -0.01 -10.65 -15.76
C ASP A 219 -1.28 -11.15 -15.05
N SER A 220 -1.80 -10.36 -14.10
CA SER A 220 -2.85 -10.76 -13.17
C SER A 220 -4.14 -9.96 -13.40
N THR A 221 -5.29 -10.63 -13.26
CA THR A 221 -6.59 -9.94 -13.30
C THR A 221 -6.95 -9.41 -11.90
N VAL A 222 -6.96 -8.09 -11.73
CA VAL A 222 -7.23 -7.41 -10.44
C VAL A 222 -8.72 -7.44 -10.06
N TYR A 223 -9.62 -7.45 -11.04
CA TYR A 223 -11.07 -7.50 -10.85
C TYR A 223 -11.76 -8.35 -11.92
N SER A 224 -12.88 -8.96 -11.55
CA SER A 224 -13.74 -9.70 -12.47
C SER A 224 -14.64 -8.78 -13.31
N ASP A 225 -15.13 -9.29 -14.46
CA ASP A 225 -16.09 -8.58 -15.29
C ASP A 225 -17.38 -8.21 -14.53
N GLN A 226 -17.81 -9.06 -13.60
CA GLN A 226 -18.99 -8.82 -12.77
C GLN A 226 -18.77 -7.66 -11.78
N GLU A 227 -17.59 -7.58 -11.17
CA GLU A 227 -17.21 -6.46 -10.31
C GLU A 227 -17.17 -5.16 -11.12
N PHE A 228 -16.54 -5.19 -12.29
CA PHE A 228 -16.48 -4.02 -13.18
C PHE A 228 -17.88 -3.56 -13.62
N GLN A 229 -18.76 -4.48 -14.00
CA GLN A 229 -20.14 -4.13 -14.37
C GLN A 229 -20.85 -3.43 -13.20
N SER A 230 -20.80 -4.03 -12.01
CA SER A 230 -21.43 -3.49 -10.81
C SER A 230 -20.88 -2.09 -10.46
N PHE A 231 -19.57 -1.89 -10.59
CA PHE A 231 -18.91 -0.60 -10.38
C PHE A 231 -19.33 0.44 -11.41
N SER A 232 -19.39 0.07 -12.69
CA SER A 232 -19.81 0.96 -13.78
C SER A 232 -21.27 1.43 -13.63
N GLU A 233 -22.16 0.56 -13.16
CA GLU A 233 -23.56 0.89 -12.87
C GLU A 233 -23.66 1.88 -11.70
N GLN A 234 -22.85 1.69 -10.66
CA GLN A 234 -22.78 2.62 -9.52
C GLN A 234 -22.33 4.01 -9.97
N LEU A 235 -21.25 4.12 -10.76
CA LEU A 235 -20.76 5.40 -11.27
C LEU A 235 -21.77 6.10 -12.18
N ALA A 236 -22.44 5.37 -13.07
CA ALA A 236 -23.48 5.92 -13.94
C ALA A 236 -24.70 6.46 -13.16
N HIS A 237 -24.92 5.97 -11.94
CA HIS A 237 -26.01 6.42 -11.06
C HIS A 237 -25.61 7.57 -10.11
N VAL A 238 -24.32 7.91 -10.01
CA VAL A 238 -23.86 9.10 -9.29
C VAL A 238 -24.13 10.33 -10.16
N PRO A 239 -25.04 11.25 -9.78
CA PRO A 239 -25.28 12.46 -10.56
C PRO A 239 -23.99 13.31 -10.60
N THR A 240 -23.51 13.63 -11.79
CA THR A 240 -22.43 14.61 -11.96
C THR A 240 -22.92 15.98 -11.48
N PRO A 241 -22.13 16.74 -10.70
CA PRO A 241 -22.52 18.10 -10.28
C PRO A 241 -22.69 19.10 -11.43
N ASP A 242 -22.27 18.77 -12.66
CA ASP A 242 -22.21 19.68 -13.81
C ASP A 242 -22.96 19.16 -15.05
N SER A 243 -24.25 18.82 -14.92
CA SER A 243 -25.17 18.79 -16.06
C SER A 243 -26.07 20.04 -16.04
N PRO A 244 -26.05 20.90 -17.08
CA PRO A 244 -26.84 22.12 -17.11
C PRO A 244 -28.30 21.78 -17.37
N HIS A 245 -29.12 21.75 -16.32
CA HIS A 245 -30.58 21.77 -16.49
C HIS A 245 -31.06 23.18 -16.87
N PRO A 246 -32.03 23.29 -17.80
CA PRO A 246 -32.51 24.58 -18.29
C PRO A 246 -33.44 25.25 -17.27
N ASN A 247 -33.16 26.53 -17.01
CA ASN A 247 -34.06 27.58 -16.53
C ASN A 247 -35.23 27.18 -15.62
N ASN A 248 -35.13 27.55 -14.33
CA ASN A 248 -36.24 28.20 -13.64
C ASN A 248 -35.69 29.19 -12.58
N PRO A 249 -36.29 30.40 -12.42
CA PRO A 249 -35.67 31.47 -11.65
C PRO A 249 -36.08 31.43 -10.17
N ALA A 250 -35.25 32.09 -9.36
CA ALA A 250 -35.49 32.56 -7.99
C ALA A 250 -35.40 31.52 -6.86
N SER A 251 -34.28 31.55 -6.13
CA SER A 251 -34.28 32.10 -4.76
C SER A 251 -32.86 32.23 -4.26
N GLY A 252 -32.54 33.42 -3.77
CA GLY A 252 -31.23 33.74 -3.23
C GLY A 252 -30.99 33.09 -1.87
N ASN A 253 -29.72 32.74 -1.64
CA ASN A 253 -29.02 33.09 -0.41
C ASN A 253 -27.52 32.95 -0.64
N GLN A 254 -26.81 34.07 -0.47
CA GLN A 254 -25.35 34.13 -0.47
C GLN A 254 -24.82 33.64 0.87
N VAL A 255 -23.77 32.82 0.84
CA VAL A 255 -22.86 32.58 1.97
C VAL A 255 -21.43 32.78 1.44
N PRO A 256 -20.54 33.50 2.15
CA PRO A 256 -19.30 34.02 1.58
C PRO A 256 -18.12 33.03 1.69
N SER A 257 -17.21 33.10 0.71
CA SER A 257 -15.95 32.33 0.64
C SER A 257 -14.88 32.85 1.62
N PRO A 258 -14.02 31.98 2.19
CA PRO A 258 -12.84 32.39 2.96
C PRO A 258 -11.71 32.89 2.05
N GLN A 259 -11.16 34.07 2.38
CA GLN A 259 -10.04 34.69 1.68
C GLN A 259 -8.69 34.03 2.02
N GLU A 260 -7.87 33.81 0.99
CA GLU A 260 -6.46 33.45 1.06
C GLU A 260 -5.64 34.50 1.83
N GLN A 261 -4.95 34.07 2.88
CA GLN A 261 -3.94 34.88 3.57
C GLN A 261 -2.58 34.69 2.89
N LYS A 262 -2.10 35.74 2.21
CA LYS A 262 -0.73 35.83 1.68
C LYS A 262 0.26 36.01 2.83
N HIS A 263 1.23 35.11 2.94
CA HIS A 263 2.40 35.26 3.80
C HIS A 263 3.37 36.33 3.26
N VAL A 264 3.84 37.21 4.14
CA VAL A 264 4.91 38.20 3.90
C VAL A 264 6.12 37.78 4.73
N PRO A 265 7.35 37.75 4.18
CA PRO A 265 8.53 37.33 4.93
C PRO A 265 9.02 38.43 5.89
N ARG A 266 9.47 38.03 7.08
CA ARG A 266 9.98 38.90 8.14
C ARG A 266 11.51 38.92 8.12
N ALA A 267 12.11 40.11 8.10
CA ALA A 267 13.56 40.33 8.19
C ALA A 267 14.12 40.09 9.62
N PRO A 268 15.42 39.76 9.78
CA PRO A 268 16.03 39.47 11.09
C PRO A 268 16.43 40.75 11.86
N PRO A 269 16.45 40.73 13.21
CA PRO A 269 16.81 41.90 14.01
C PRO A 269 18.34 42.06 14.18
N SER A 270 18.77 43.31 14.20
CA SER A 270 20.13 43.76 14.50
C SER A 270 20.51 43.55 15.96
N VAL A 271 21.76 43.10 16.17
CA VAL A 271 22.42 42.98 17.47
C VAL A 271 23.00 44.34 17.84
N ASN A 272 22.55 44.93 18.95
CA ASN A 272 23.22 46.08 19.55
C ASN A 272 24.17 45.60 20.66
N SER A 273 25.42 46.04 20.54
CA SER A 273 26.48 45.90 21.54
C SER A 273 26.28 46.92 22.65
N HIS A 274 26.41 46.49 23.91
CA HIS A 274 27.14 47.15 25.00
C HIS A 274 27.26 46.19 26.20
#